data_AF-A0AAE9XW76-F1
#
_entry.id   AF-A0AAE9XW76-F1
#
_cell.length_a   1.000
_cell.length_b   1.000
_cell.length_c   1.000
_cell.angle_alpha   90.00
_cell.angle_beta   90.00
_cell.angle_gamma   90.00
#
_symmetry.space_group_name_H-M   'P 1'
#
loop_
_entity.id
_entity.type
_entity.pdbx_description
1 polymer ?
#
loop_
_entity_poly.entity_id
_entity_poly.type
_entity_poly.pdbx_seq_one_letter_code
_entity_poly.pdbx_strand_id
1 'polypeptide(L)'
;MPIDFKQDFTMNPGVAEALSPLVTRVLAPNPSPFTYTGTGTFIVGTEKLAVIDPGPEMPAHGEALMQAIAGRKVSHILVTHTHRDHSPLSRWLKDQTGAPILAFGPHGAGRRAGLEGEDVEAGADKDFAPDVTLADGEVIKGPDWTITALHTPGHTSNHLCFHLAEEDTVFVGDHVMAWATTVILPPDGDVRAYLKSLERLVAMNPALLRPTHGPEVDKPARFMRAIIGHRRMREAQIVGHLEAGIDNIDMMVERMYKEIDPRLFPAAARSVLAHLIALVDDGRVSADPAPGLGARYRLS
;
A
#
# COMPACT_ATOMS: atom_id res chain seq x y z
N MET A 1 -7.91 0.30 20.96
CA MET A 1 -7.27 -1.04 20.92
C MET A 1 -5.91 -0.88 20.28
N PRO A 2 -4.83 -1.44 20.87
CA PRO A 2 -3.52 -1.44 20.23
C PRO A 2 -3.53 -2.24 18.93
N ILE A 3 -2.69 -1.88 17.98
CA ILE A 3 -2.44 -2.67 16.77
C ILE A 3 -1.53 -3.84 17.16
N ASP A 4 -1.92 -5.04 16.74
CA ASP A 4 -1.21 -6.29 17.03
C ASP A 4 -0.24 -6.60 15.89
N PHE A 5 0.89 -5.89 15.85
CA PHE A 5 1.88 -6.05 14.77
C PHE A 5 2.55 -7.42 14.84
N LYS A 6 2.63 -8.08 13.68
CA LYS A 6 3.29 -9.38 13.53
C LYS A 6 4.70 -9.16 13.01
N GLN A 7 5.67 -9.04 13.93
CA GLN A 7 7.08 -8.76 13.63
C GLN A 7 8.02 -9.98 13.79
N ASP A 8 7.49 -11.09 14.30
CA ASP A 8 8.19 -12.37 14.31
C ASP A 8 7.79 -13.14 13.05
N PHE A 9 8.40 -12.75 11.94
CA PHE A 9 8.18 -13.38 10.65
C PHE A 9 9.52 -13.54 9.93
N THR A 10 9.86 -14.78 9.62
CA THR A 10 11.05 -15.12 8.83
C THR A 10 10.62 -15.96 7.64
N MET A 11 11.17 -15.65 6.48
CA MET A 11 10.92 -16.36 5.25
C MET A 11 12.19 -16.35 4.41
N ASN A 12 12.40 -17.42 3.64
CA ASN A 12 13.58 -17.57 2.79
C ASN A 12 13.33 -16.85 1.46
N PRO A 13 14.09 -15.78 1.15
CA PRO A 13 13.98 -15.14 -0.15
C PRO A 13 14.29 -16.10 -1.30
N GLY A 14 13.58 -15.94 -2.42
CA GLY A 14 13.73 -16.78 -3.62
C GLY A 14 13.17 -18.20 -3.50
N VAL A 15 12.59 -18.59 -2.36
CA VAL A 15 11.95 -19.90 -2.19
C VAL A 15 10.43 -19.75 -2.35
N ALA A 16 9.85 -20.60 -3.19
CA ALA A 16 8.40 -20.68 -3.35
C ALA A 16 7.74 -21.31 -2.12
N GLU A 17 6.80 -20.60 -1.53
CA GLU A 17 6.00 -21.05 -0.38
C GLU A 17 4.55 -21.22 -0.82
N ALA A 18 4.04 -22.45 -0.73
CA ALA A 18 2.61 -22.70 -0.94
C ALA A 18 1.83 -22.22 0.28
N LEU A 19 1.05 -21.15 0.12
CA LEU A 19 0.19 -20.59 1.18
C LEU A 19 -1.16 -21.30 1.24
N SER A 20 -1.57 -21.90 0.13
CA SER A 20 -2.86 -22.58 -0.07
C SER A 20 -2.80 -23.38 -1.37
N PRO A 21 -3.83 -24.18 -1.71
CA PRO A 21 -3.90 -24.87 -3.00
C PRO A 21 -3.85 -23.93 -4.23
N LEU A 22 -4.35 -22.70 -4.12
CA LEU A 22 -4.38 -21.76 -5.25
C LEU A 22 -3.25 -20.72 -5.22
N VAL A 23 -2.62 -20.48 -4.07
CA VAL A 23 -1.71 -19.34 -3.89
C VAL A 23 -0.32 -19.78 -3.43
N THR A 24 0.67 -19.41 -4.22
CA THR A 24 2.09 -19.52 -3.89
C THR A 24 2.68 -18.12 -3.74
N ARG A 25 3.57 -17.92 -2.76
CA ARG A 25 4.35 -16.69 -2.59
C ARG A 25 5.82 -16.92 -2.90
N VAL A 26 6.47 -15.97 -3.56
CA VAL A 26 7.92 -15.88 -3.73
C VAL A 26 8.38 -14.54 -3.16
N LEU A 27 9.31 -14.56 -2.20
CA LEU A 27 9.81 -13.35 -1.56
C LEU A 27 11.07 -12.82 -2.26
N ALA A 28 11.06 -11.56 -2.67
CA ALA A 28 12.24 -10.90 -3.21
C ALA A 28 13.30 -10.64 -2.12
N PRO A 29 14.60 -10.76 -2.41
CA PRO A 29 15.68 -10.53 -1.43
C PRO A 29 16.01 -9.04 -1.28
N ASN A 30 15.00 -8.21 -0.98
CA ASN A 30 15.09 -6.75 -0.86
C ASN A 30 14.68 -6.21 0.52
N PRO A 31 15.18 -6.72 1.66
CA PRO A 31 14.79 -6.22 2.98
C PRO A 31 15.19 -4.75 3.17
N SER A 32 14.31 -3.95 3.77
CA SER A 32 14.54 -2.53 4.06
C SER A 32 13.55 -2.01 5.11
N PRO A 33 13.73 -0.78 5.63
CA PRO A 33 12.73 -0.14 6.47
C PRO A 33 11.35 0.08 5.84
N PHE A 34 11.20 -0.13 4.51
CA PHE A 34 9.91 -0.01 3.80
C PHE A 34 9.35 -1.37 3.39
N THR A 35 10.22 -2.32 3.06
CA THR A 35 9.85 -3.65 2.54
C THR A 35 9.92 -4.74 3.60
N TYR A 36 10.30 -4.41 4.85
CA TYR A 36 10.51 -5.36 5.94
C TYR A 36 11.49 -6.47 5.57
N THR A 37 11.03 -7.73 5.51
CA THR A 37 11.86 -8.89 5.09
C THR A 37 12.00 -8.99 3.57
N GLY A 38 11.19 -8.26 2.80
CA GLY A 38 11.17 -8.25 1.35
C GLY A 38 9.76 -8.09 0.76
N THR A 39 9.68 -7.96 -0.56
CA THR A 39 8.43 -7.91 -1.33
C THR A 39 7.93 -9.32 -1.64
N GLY A 40 6.73 -9.67 -1.21
CA GLY A 40 6.06 -10.91 -1.57
C GLY A 40 5.33 -10.82 -2.91
N THR A 41 5.79 -11.57 -3.91
CA THR A 41 5.07 -11.79 -5.17
C THR A 41 4.14 -12.98 -5.02
N PHE A 42 2.88 -12.84 -5.43
CA PHE A 42 1.89 -13.92 -5.35
C PHE A 42 1.61 -14.51 -6.72
N ILE A 43 1.63 -15.83 -6.82
CA ILE A 43 1.20 -16.61 -7.98
C ILE A 43 -0.14 -17.24 -7.62
N VAL A 44 -1.18 -16.99 -8.42
CA VAL A 44 -2.55 -17.45 -8.20
C VAL A 44 -2.98 -18.39 -9.33
N GLY A 45 -3.54 -19.55 -8.96
CA GLY A 45 -4.06 -20.57 -9.87
C GLY A 45 -3.15 -21.79 -10.02
N THR A 46 -3.69 -22.85 -10.62
CA THR A 46 -2.99 -24.12 -10.80
C THR A 46 -2.49 -24.34 -12.24
N GLU A 47 -3.27 -23.94 -13.26
CA GLU A 47 -2.94 -24.16 -14.67
C GLU A 47 -2.57 -22.87 -15.42
N LYS A 48 -3.49 -21.89 -15.43
CA LYS A 48 -3.26 -20.56 -15.98
C LYS A 48 -3.15 -19.59 -14.82
N LEU A 49 -2.01 -18.91 -14.72
CA LEU A 49 -1.66 -18.16 -13.54
C LEU A 49 -2.00 -16.68 -13.70
N ALA A 50 -2.35 -16.05 -12.59
CA ALA A 50 -2.13 -14.62 -12.38
C ALA A 50 -0.91 -14.42 -11.48
N VAL A 51 -0.11 -13.38 -11.74
CA VAL A 51 0.99 -12.97 -10.87
C VAL A 51 0.69 -11.58 -10.33
N ILE A 52 0.66 -11.41 -9.01
CA ILE A 52 0.40 -10.14 -8.32
C ILE A 52 1.71 -9.61 -7.76
N ASP A 53 2.03 -8.34 -8.09
CA ASP A 53 3.24 -7.61 -7.70
C ASP A 53 4.53 -8.42 -7.99
N PRO A 54 4.96 -8.49 -9.26
CA PRO A 54 6.17 -9.23 -9.67
C PRO A 54 7.44 -8.81 -8.92
N GLY A 55 7.45 -7.63 -8.33
CA GLY A 55 8.49 -7.20 -7.41
C GLY A 55 9.49 -6.22 -8.03
N PRO A 56 10.60 -5.93 -7.32
CA PRO A 56 11.67 -5.11 -7.86
C PRO A 56 12.37 -5.83 -9.01
N GLU A 57 13.00 -5.06 -9.89
CA GLU A 57 13.80 -5.60 -10.99
C GLU A 57 15.11 -6.22 -10.46
N MET A 58 15.03 -7.49 -10.09
CA MET A 58 16.14 -8.28 -9.55
C MET A 58 16.24 -9.61 -10.29
N PRO A 59 17.34 -9.91 -11.01
CA PRO A 59 17.47 -11.14 -11.78
C PRO A 59 17.22 -12.42 -10.96
N ALA A 60 17.79 -12.51 -9.75
CA ALA A 60 17.60 -13.66 -8.87
C ALA A 60 16.12 -13.86 -8.44
N HIS A 61 15.36 -12.77 -8.29
CA HIS A 61 13.93 -12.86 -8.00
C HIS A 61 13.13 -13.31 -9.24
N GLY A 62 13.46 -12.78 -10.42
CA GLY A 62 12.86 -13.23 -11.68
C GLY A 62 13.11 -14.71 -11.96
N GLU A 63 14.31 -15.21 -11.69
CA GLU A 63 14.64 -16.64 -11.80
C GLU A 63 13.80 -17.49 -10.82
N ALA A 64 13.73 -17.09 -9.55
CA ALA A 64 12.91 -17.77 -8.55
C ALA A 64 11.42 -17.77 -8.92
N LEU A 65 10.92 -16.65 -9.45
CA LEU A 65 9.55 -16.52 -9.92
C LEU A 65 9.26 -17.46 -11.10
N MET A 66 10.16 -17.53 -12.08
CA MET A 66 10.01 -18.45 -13.22
C MET A 66 10.12 -19.93 -12.81
N GLN A 67 10.98 -20.25 -11.84
CA GLN A 67 11.03 -21.59 -11.24
C GLN A 67 9.72 -21.95 -10.55
N ALA A 68 9.14 -21.01 -9.78
CA ALA A 68 7.86 -21.20 -9.13
C ALA A 68 6.70 -21.31 -10.15
N ILE A 69 6.72 -20.56 -11.24
CA ILE A 69 5.78 -20.68 -12.36
C ILE A 69 5.86 -22.07 -13.01
N ALA A 70 7.06 -22.67 -13.07
CA ALA A 70 7.28 -24.05 -13.51
C ALA A 70 6.70 -24.36 -14.92
N GLY A 71 6.82 -23.40 -15.85
CA GLY A 71 6.35 -23.53 -17.24
C GLY A 71 4.83 -23.42 -17.43
N ARG A 72 4.05 -23.19 -16.36
CA ARG A 72 2.62 -22.91 -16.45
C ARG A 72 2.37 -21.58 -17.15
N LYS A 73 1.23 -21.47 -17.85
CA LYS A 73 0.91 -20.27 -18.62
C LYS A 73 0.55 -19.12 -17.67
N VAL A 74 1.37 -18.07 -17.63
CA VAL A 74 0.95 -16.79 -17.04
C VAL A 74 -0.03 -16.12 -17.99
N SER A 75 -1.20 -15.76 -17.47
CA SER A 75 -2.29 -15.16 -18.23
C SER A 75 -2.48 -13.68 -17.94
N HIS A 76 -2.15 -13.24 -16.72
CA HIS A 76 -2.30 -11.87 -16.28
C HIS A 76 -1.17 -11.51 -15.30
N ILE A 77 -0.64 -10.31 -15.42
CA ILE A 77 0.28 -9.71 -14.45
C ILE A 77 -0.47 -8.55 -13.80
N LEU A 78 -0.78 -8.66 -12.51
CA LEU A 78 -1.51 -7.67 -11.75
C LEU A 78 -0.53 -6.85 -10.91
N VAL A 79 -0.66 -5.54 -10.93
CA VAL A 79 0.18 -4.63 -10.11
C VAL A 79 -0.72 -3.81 -9.22
N THR A 80 -0.46 -3.85 -7.91
CA THR A 80 -1.24 -3.13 -6.90
C THR A 80 -1.03 -1.63 -7.03
N HIS A 81 0.22 -1.18 -7.16
CA HIS A 81 0.58 0.21 -7.35
C HIS A 81 2.02 0.36 -7.89
N THR A 82 2.42 1.61 -8.12
CA THR A 82 3.64 1.93 -8.89
C THR A 82 4.91 2.08 -8.07
N HIS A 83 4.98 1.64 -6.82
CA HIS A 83 6.28 1.66 -6.13
C HIS A 83 7.25 0.63 -6.72
N ARG A 84 8.54 0.95 -6.65
CA ARG A 84 9.65 0.27 -7.34
C ARG A 84 9.91 -1.13 -6.84
N ASP A 85 9.40 -1.47 -5.68
CA ASP A 85 9.48 -2.81 -5.14
C ASP A 85 8.27 -3.67 -5.52
N HIS A 86 7.26 -3.14 -6.21
CA HIS A 86 6.10 -3.90 -6.69
C HIS A 86 6.09 -4.09 -8.22
N SER A 87 6.33 -3.00 -8.94
CA SER A 87 5.99 -2.86 -10.35
C SER A 87 7.10 -3.19 -11.37
N PRO A 88 8.40 -2.92 -11.16
CA PRO A 88 9.38 -2.95 -12.25
C PRO A 88 9.56 -4.30 -12.94
N LEU A 89 9.54 -5.41 -12.20
CA LEU A 89 9.73 -6.75 -12.80
C LEU A 89 8.55 -7.17 -13.70
N SER A 90 7.41 -6.47 -13.65
CA SER A 90 6.27 -6.75 -14.52
C SER A 90 6.61 -6.65 -16.00
N ARG A 91 7.45 -5.69 -16.41
CA ARG A 91 7.89 -5.52 -17.80
C ARG A 91 8.69 -6.74 -18.28
N TRP A 92 9.67 -7.15 -17.49
CA TRP A 92 10.45 -8.35 -17.80
C TRP A 92 9.58 -9.61 -17.81
N LEU A 93 8.68 -9.78 -16.84
CA LEU A 93 7.79 -10.94 -16.78
C LEU A 93 6.84 -10.98 -17.98
N LYS A 94 6.36 -9.83 -18.44
CA LYS A 94 5.60 -9.71 -19.69
C LYS A 94 6.43 -10.18 -20.89
N ASP A 95 7.69 -9.74 -21.01
CA ASP A 95 8.56 -10.18 -22.10
C ASP A 95 8.80 -11.70 -22.08
N GLN A 96 8.91 -12.30 -20.89
CA GLN A 96 9.08 -13.75 -20.74
C GLN A 96 7.82 -14.57 -21.05
N THR A 97 6.64 -14.03 -20.78
CA THR A 97 5.39 -14.83 -20.75
C THR A 97 4.36 -14.42 -21.80
N GLY A 98 4.47 -13.21 -22.34
CA GLY A 98 3.48 -12.57 -23.20
C GLY A 98 2.18 -12.14 -22.49
N ALA A 99 2.11 -12.26 -21.16
CA ALA A 99 0.94 -11.87 -20.40
C ALA A 99 0.82 -10.33 -20.29
N PRO A 100 -0.39 -9.75 -20.45
CA PRO A 100 -0.59 -8.32 -20.28
C PRO A 100 -0.43 -7.88 -18.82
N ILE A 101 0.05 -6.65 -18.63
CA ILE A 101 0.12 -5.98 -17.33
C ILE A 101 -1.17 -5.21 -17.08
N LEU A 102 -1.81 -5.48 -15.95
CA LEU A 102 -3.08 -4.90 -15.52
C LEU A 102 -2.85 -4.12 -14.21
N ALA A 103 -3.28 -2.87 -14.16
CA ALA A 103 -3.21 -2.01 -12.96
C ALA A 103 -4.21 -0.86 -13.08
N PHE A 104 -4.38 -0.05 -12.04
CA PHE A 104 -5.28 1.11 -12.11
C PHE A 104 -4.81 2.19 -13.10
N GLY A 105 -3.49 2.37 -13.23
CA GLY A 105 -2.90 3.39 -14.11
C GLY A 105 -1.46 3.74 -13.73
N PRO A 106 -0.84 4.69 -14.45
CA PRO A 106 0.50 5.19 -14.13
C PRO A 106 0.54 5.88 -12.75
N HIS A 107 1.72 6.20 -12.26
CA HIS A 107 1.88 6.90 -10.99
C HIS A 107 1.13 8.26 -11.01
N GLY A 108 0.38 8.55 -9.95
CA GLY A 108 -0.49 9.73 -9.89
C GLY A 108 -1.86 9.57 -10.55
N ALA A 109 -2.16 8.43 -11.19
CA ALA A 109 -3.51 8.18 -11.70
C ALA A 109 -4.51 8.11 -10.55
N GLY A 110 -5.58 8.90 -10.62
CA GLY A 110 -6.56 9.03 -9.55
C GLY A 110 -6.18 10.03 -8.46
N ARG A 111 -5.04 10.73 -8.59
CA ARG A 111 -4.65 11.79 -7.66
C ARG A 111 -5.71 12.88 -7.63
N ARG A 112 -6.05 13.34 -6.44
CA ARG A 112 -7.01 14.42 -6.24
C ARG A 112 -6.44 15.73 -6.76
N ALA A 113 -7.21 16.46 -7.56
CA ALA A 113 -6.85 17.81 -7.99
C ALA A 113 -6.68 18.75 -6.78
N GLY A 114 -5.75 19.70 -6.88
CA GLY A 114 -5.47 20.68 -5.83
C GLY A 114 -4.58 20.19 -4.68
N LEU A 115 -4.15 18.92 -4.69
CA LEU A 115 -3.00 18.46 -3.91
C LEU A 115 -1.74 18.67 -4.75
N GLU A 116 -1.16 19.85 -4.64
CA GLU A 116 0.11 20.20 -5.27
C GLU A 116 1.23 20.14 -4.21
N GLY A 117 2.41 19.70 -4.61
CA GLY A 117 3.54 19.58 -3.70
C GLY A 117 4.77 19.03 -4.41
N GLU A 118 5.91 19.10 -3.74
CA GLU A 118 7.11 18.43 -4.21
C GLU A 118 6.87 16.93 -4.31
N ASP A 119 7.36 16.32 -5.38
CA ASP A 119 7.34 14.88 -5.52
C ASP A 119 8.38 14.26 -4.59
N VAL A 120 7.90 13.76 -3.47
CA VAL A 120 8.71 13.18 -2.39
C VAL A 120 8.75 11.66 -2.45
N GLU A 121 8.04 11.03 -3.40
CA GLU A 121 8.03 9.58 -3.59
C GLU A 121 9.19 9.13 -4.46
N ALA A 122 10.41 9.25 -3.93
CA ALA A 122 11.62 8.76 -4.61
C ALA A 122 11.57 7.26 -4.95
N GLY A 123 10.67 6.50 -4.30
CA GLY A 123 10.40 5.08 -4.53
C GLY A 123 9.41 4.78 -5.66
N ALA A 124 8.80 5.75 -6.32
CA ALA A 124 7.85 5.49 -7.41
C ALA A 124 8.56 5.12 -8.73
N ASP A 125 7.97 4.16 -9.46
CA ASP A 125 8.23 3.87 -10.86
C ASP A 125 7.36 4.78 -11.73
N LYS A 126 7.92 5.93 -12.13
CA LYS A 126 7.24 6.94 -12.94
C LYS A 126 7.07 6.54 -14.40
N ASP A 127 7.83 5.55 -14.86
CA ASP A 127 7.80 5.04 -16.22
C ASP A 127 6.83 3.86 -16.36
N PHE A 128 6.20 3.44 -15.24
CA PHE A 128 5.19 2.40 -15.27
C PHE A 128 3.93 2.84 -16.01
N ALA A 129 3.50 2.02 -16.97
CA ALA A 129 2.19 2.08 -17.59
C ALA A 129 1.65 0.65 -17.77
N PRO A 130 0.42 0.35 -17.33
CA PRO A 130 -0.18 -0.95 -17.59
C PRO A 130 -0.61 -1.07 -19.06
N ASP A 131 -0.68 -2.30 -19.56
CA ASP A 131 -1.28 -2.60 -20.86
C ASP A 131 -2.80 -2.42 -20.84
N VAL A 132 -3.41 -2.75 -19.70
CA VAL A 132 -4.84 -2.65 -19.46
C VAL A 132 -5.07 -1.92 -18.16
N THR A 133 -5.83 -0.83 -18.20
CA THR A 133 -6.26 -0.11 -17.02
C THR A 133 -7.48 -0.78 -16.40
N LEU A 134 -7.40 -1.09 -15.11
CA LEU A 134 -8.47 -1.72 -14.34
C LEU A 134 -9.28 -0.67 -13.58
N ALA A 135 -10.60 -0.75 -13.71
CA ALA A 135 -11.53 0.03 -12.90
C ALA A 135 -11.86 -0.67 -11.56
N ASP A 136 -12.43 0.09 -10.62
CA ASP A 136 -12.97 -0.49 -9.39
C ASP A 136 -14.08 -1.52 -9.71
N GLY A 137 -14.00 -2.69 -9.08
CA GLY A 137 -14.96 -3.78 -9.24
C GLY A 137 -14.76 -4.61 -10.51
N GLU A 138 -13.74 -4.35 -11.32
CA GLU A 138 -13.46 -5.14 -12.51
C GLU A 138 -13.00 -6.56 -12.14
N VAL A 139 -13.52 -7.55 -12.86
CA VAL A 139 -13.32 -8.98 -12.55
C VAL A 139 -12.44 -9.63 -13.61
N ILE A 140 -11.33 -10.21 -13.18
CA ILE A 140 -10.40 -11.00 -13.96
C ILE A 140 -10.58 -12.48 -13.62
N LYS A 141 -10.60 -13.36 -14.62
CA LYS A 141 -10.86 -14.80 -14.43
C LYS A 141 -9.78 -15.68 -15.04
N GLY A 142 -9.37 -16.68 -14.28
CA GLY A 142 -8.71 -17.89 -14.75
C GLY A 142 -9.68 -19.08 -14.79
N PRO A 143 -9.17 -20.30 -15.05
CA PRO A 143 -9.96 -21.52 -15.00
C PRO A 143 -10.48 -21.87 -13.59
N ASP A 144 -9.68 -21.55 -12.58
CA ASP A 144 -9.84 -21.99 -11.18
C ASP A 144 -9.70 -20.85 -10.17
N TRP A 145 -9.64 -19.59 -10.64
CA TRP A 145 -9.58 -18.41 -9.81
C TRP A 145 -10.34 -17.22 -10.42
N THR A 146 -10.88 -16.39 -9.54
CA THR A 146 -11.61 -15.15 -9.87
C THR A 146 -11.07 -14.03 -9.00
N ILE A 147 -10.46 -13.03 -9.62
CA ILE A 147 -9.91 -11.86 -8.93
C ILE A 147 -10.74 -10.62 -9.24
N THR A 148 -11.21 -9.93 -8.22
CA THR A 148 -11.85 -8.61 -8.34
C THR A 148 -10.86 -7.52 -7.97
N ALA A 149 -10.68 -6.52 -8.84
CA ALA A 149 -9.91 -5.33 -8.56
C ALA A 149 -10.70 -4.40 -7.64
N LEU A 150 -10.10 -3.97 -6.53
CA LEU A 150 -10.69 -3.05 -5.57
C LEU A 150 -9.84 -1.78 -5.55
N HIS A 151 -10.37 -0.67 -6.07
CA HIS A 151 -9.67 0.61 -5.97
C HIS A 151 -9.66 1.09 -4.52
N THR A 152 -8.46 1.14 -3.96
CA THR A 152 -8.21 1.44 -2.54
C THR A 152 -7.18 2.56 -2.40
N PRO A 153 -7.46 3.76 -2.95
CA PRO A 153 -6.52 4.87 -2.90
C PRO A 153 -6.26 5.29 -1.46
N GLY A 154 -5.09 5.90 -1.25
CA GLY A 154 -4.75 6.56 0.01
C GLY A 154 -3.29 6.41 0.39
N HIS A 155 -2.72 5.21 0.26
CA HIS A 155 -1.27 5.04 0.30
C HIS A 155 -0.64 5.72 -0.93
N THR A 156 -1.09 5.28 -2.11
CA THR A 156 -0.92 5.94 -3.41
C THR A 156 -2.29 6.12 -4.05
N SER A 157 -2.38 7.03 -5.01
CA SER A 157 -3.66 7.35 -5.66
C SER A 157 -4.17 6.27 -6.62
N ASN A 158 -3.25 5.48 -7.17
CA ASN A 158 -3.51 4.38 -8.10
C ASN A 158 -3.54 3.00 -7.43
N HIS A 159 -3.62 2.93 -6.10
CA HIS A 159 -3.54 1.67 -5.37
C HIS A 159 -4.77 0.77 -5.61
N LEU A 160 -4.53 -0.50 -5.94
CA LEU A 160 -5.51 -1.58 -5.99
C LEU A 160 -5.23 -2.62 -4.91
N CYS A 161 -6.28 -3.11 -4.28
CA CYS A 161 -6.28 -4.44 -3.67
C CYS A 161 -6.91 -5.43 -4.64
N PHE A 162 -6.56 -6.72 -4.52
CA PHE A 162 -7.12 -7.79 -5.34
C PHE A 162 -7.80 -8.83 -4.47
N HIS A 163 -9.10 -9.05 -4.68
CA HIS A 163 -9.87 -10.05 -3.93
C HIS A 163 -10.01 -11.35 -4.72
N LEU A 164 -9.45 -12.43 -4.19
CA LEU A 164 -9.62 -13.80 -4.70
C LEU A 164 -10.88 -14.41 -4.11
N ALA A 165 -11.89 -14.63 -4.95
CA ALA A 165 -13.21 -15.08 -4.51
C ALA A 165 -13.20 -16.47 -3.89
N GLU A 166 -12.39 -17.38 -4.41
CA GLU A 166 -12.37 -18.80 -4.03
C GLU A 166 -11.85 -19.05 -2.61
N GLU A 167 -10.98 -18.17 -2.10
CA GLU A 167 -10.41 -18.25 -0.74
C GLU A 167 -10.92 -17.12 0.18
N ASP A 168 -11.81 -16.26 -0.31
CA ASP A 168 -12.20 -14.99 0.33
C ASP A 168 -10.98 -14.22 0.91
N THR A 169 -9.92 -14.16 0.10
CA THR A 169 -8.63 -13.61 0.47
C THR A 169 -8.38 -12.32 -0.31
N VAL A 170 -7.90 -11.28 0.38
CA VAL A 170 -7.54 -10.01 -0.27
C VAL A 170 -6.03 -9.83 -0.24
N PHE A 171 -5.43 -9.69 -1.42
CA PHE A 171 -4.07 -9.19 -1.58
C PHE A 171 -4.11 -7.67 -1.44
N VAL A 172 -3.59 -7.17 -0.33
CA VAL A 172 -3.81 -5.78 0.10
C VAL A 172 -2.71 -4.82 -0.31
N GLY A 173 -1.66 -5.29 -0.99
CA GLY A 173 -0.51 -4.46 -1.33
C GLY A 173 0.07 -3.81 -0.09
N ASP A 174 0.25 -2.50 -0.17
CA ASP A 174 0.74 -1.63 0.90
C ASP A 174 -0.38 -0.87 1.61
N HIS A 175 -1.64 -1.15 1.26
CA HIS A 175 -2.80 -0.58 1.94
C HIS A 175 -2.88 -1.06 3.39
N VAL A 176 -2.54 -2.32 3.65
CA VAL A 176 -2.48 -2.88 5.02
C VAL A 176 -1.25 -3.78 5.13
N MET A 177 -0.29 -3.37 5.96
CA MET A 177 0.87 -4.19 6.31
C MET A 177 0.70 -4.78 7.71
N ALA A 178 1.10 -6.05 7.89
CA ALA A 178 0.95 -6.73 9.18
C ALA A 178 2.02 -6.33 10.23
N TRP A 179 3.15 -5.78 9.78
CA TRP A 179 4.33 -5.52 10.61
C TRP A 179 4.49 -4.04 11.03
N ALA A 180 3.85 -3.12 10.30
CA ALA A 180 3.86 -1.68 10.54
C ALA A 180 2.61 -1.00 9.94
N THR A 181 2.40 0.28 10.26
CA THR A 181 1.38 1.08 9.55
C THR A 181 1.90 1.53 8.20
N THR A 182 1.03 1.62 7.18
CA THR A 182 1.39 2.19 5.88
C THR A 182 1.85 3.65 5.95
N VAL A 183 2.66 4.08 5.01
CA VAL A 183 3.08 5.46 4.85
C VAL A 183 2.07 6.16 3.94
N ILE A 184 1.65 7.39 4.27
CA ILE A 184 0.69 8.17 3.47
C ILE A 184 1.27 9.56 3.32
N LEU A 185 1.76 9.88 2.12
CA LEU A 185 2.48 11.13 1.86
C LEU A 185 1.83 11.92 0.72
N PRO A 186 1.39 13.17 0.95
CA PRO A 186 0.98 14.05 -0.13
C PRO A 186 2.18 14.36 -1.05
N PRO A 187 1.96 14.67 -2.33
CA PRO A 187 0.65 14.94 -2.95
C PRO A 187 -0.12 13.69 -3.44
N ASP A 188 0.49 12.50 -3.44
CA ASP A 188 -0.17 11.29 -3.96
C ASP A 188 -1.01 10.57 -2.91
N GLY A 189 -0.43 10.37 -1.73
CA GLY A 189 -1.12 9.81 -0.58
C GLY A 189 -2.13 10.77 0.03
N ASP A 190 -3.28 10.23 0.41
CA ASP A 190 -4.43 10.97 0.98
C ASP A 190 -5.02 10.17 2.16
N VAL A 191 -4.97 10.75 3.35
CA VAL A 191 -5.46 10.11 4.59
C VAL A 191 -6.98 9.89 4.56
N ARG A 192 -7.76 10.79 3.96
CA ARG A 192 -9.22 10.64 3.87
C ARG A 192 -9.57 9.51 2.92
N ALA A 193 -8.90 9.46 1.77
CA ALA A 193 -9.05 8.36 0.82
C ALA A 193 -8.65 7.03 1.46
N TYR A 194 -7.52 7.00 2.16
CA TYR A 194 -7.05 5.83 2.88
C TYR A 194 -8.07 5.31 3.90
N LEU A 195 -8.59 6.19 4.77
CA LEU A 195 -9.56 5.81 5.78
C LEU A 195 -10.86 5.29 5.17
N LYS A 196 -11.35 5.93 4.09
CA LYS A 196 -12.54 5.48 3.36
C LYS A 196 -12.35 4.09 2.73
N SER A 197 -11.19 3.86 2.11
CA SER A 197 -10.81 2.56 1.54
C SER A 197 -10.72 1.48 2.61
N LEU A 198 -10.13 1.80 3.76
CA LEU A 198 -10.00 0.88 4.89
C LEU A 198 -11.36 0.56 5.53
N GLU A 199 -12.26 1.54 5.64
CA GLU A 199 -13.63 1.34 6.12
C GLU A 199 -14.43 0.44 5.16
N ARG A 200 -14.26 0.58 3.84
CA ARG A 200 -14.84 -0.33 2.84
C ARG A 200 -14.34 -1.76 3.03
N LEU A 201 -13.04 -1.97 3.22
CA LEU A 201 -12.48 -3.31 3.45
C LEU A 201 -12.96 -3.92 4.78
N VAL A 202 -13.12 -3.11 5.84
CA VAL A 202 -13.74 -3.56 7.10
C VAL A 202 -15.18 -4.00 6.89
N ALA A 203 -15.96 -3.28 6.08
CA ALA A 203 -17.34 -3.63 5.78
C ALA A 203 -17.46 -4.89 4.92
N MET A 204 -16.54 -5.08 3.97
CA MET A 204 -16.43 -6.30 3.16
C MET A 204 -16.11 -7.53 4.02
N ASN A 205 -15.32 -7.34 5.09
CA ASN A 205 -14.98 -8.37 6.08
C ASN A 205 -14.46 -9.68 5.45
N PRO A 206 -13.36 -9.61 4.66
CA PRO A 206 -12.76 -10.81 4.07
C PRO A 206 -12.25 -11.76 5.16
N ALA A 207 -12.15 -13.05 4.82
CA ALA A 207 -11.61 -14.08 5.70
C ALA A 207 -10.12 -13.85 6.01
N LEU A 208 -9.33 -13.41 5.03
CA LEU A 208 -7.88 -13.28 5.13
C LEU A 208 -7.35 -12.06 4.36
N LEU A 209 -6.34 -11.38 4.91
CA LEU A 209 -5.52 -10.43 4.13
C LEU A 209 -4.13 -10.99 3.92
N ARG A 210 -3.59 -10.84 2.71
CA ARG A 210 -2.20 -11.14 2.35
C ARG A 210 -1.51 -9.84 1.93
N PRO A 211 -0.78 -9.18 2.85
CA PRO A 211 0.06 -8.03 2.52
C PRO A 211 1.22 -8.42 1.61
N THR A 212 1.71 -7.47 0.82
CA THR A 212 2.95 -7.67 0.07
C THR A 212 4.16 -7.78 1.02
N HIS A 213 4.13 -7.07 2.16
CA HIS A 213 5.17 -7.12 3.17
C HIS A 213 4.71 -7.78 4.48
N GLY A 214 5.44 -8.82 4.89
CA GLY A 214 5.23 -9.52 6.15
C GLY A 214 4.19 -10.64 6.09
N PRO A 215 3.69 -11.08 7.25
CA PRO A 215 2.77 -12.21 7.33
C PRO A 215 1.32 -11.84 6.99
N GLU A 216 0.50 -12.86 6.79
CA GLU A 216 -0.95 -12.71 6.61
C GLU A 216 -1.68 -12.24 7.88
N VAL A 217 -2.86 -11.66 7.68
CA VAL A 217 -3.75 -11.17 8.74
C VAL A 217 -5.03 -12.01 8.76
N ASP A 218 -5.16 -12.86 9.78
CA ASP A 218 -6.23 -13.84 10.03
C ASP A 218 -7.40 -13.28 10.86
N LYS A 219 -7.30 -12.04 11.33
CA LYS A 219 -8.39 -11.28 11.95
C LYS A 219 -8.57 -9.90 11.27
N PRO A 220 -8.90 -9.86 9.96
CA PRO A 220 -8.83 -8.64 9.14
C PRO A 220 -9.57 -7.44 9.74
N ALA A 221 -10.85 -7.61 10.07
CA ALA A 221 -11.66 -6.49 10.54
C ALA A 221 -11.19 -5.94 11.90
N ARG A 222 -10.66 -6.78 12.79
CA ARG A 222 -10.08 -6.31 14.07
C ARG A 222 -8.82 -5.50 13.81
N PHE A 223 -7.93 -5.99 12.96
CA PHE A 223 -6.65 -5.35 12.64
C PHE A 223 -6.87 -4.00 11.95
N MET A 224 -7.70 -3.96 10.91
CA MET A 224 -8.02 -2.73 10.18
C MET A 224 -8.72 -1.68 11.05
N ARG A 225 -9.65 -2.09 11.95
CA ARG A 225 -10.24 -1.15 12.93
C ARG A 225 -9.21 -0.59 13.91
N ALA A 226 -8.21 -1.36 14.30
CA ALA A 226 -7.11 -0.86 15.13
C ALA A 226 -6.27 0.19 14.37
N ILE A 227 -6.01 -0.02 13.07
CA ILE A 227 -5.34 0.96 12.22
C ILE A 227 -6.17 2.25 12.09
N ILE A 228 -7.48 2.15 11.83
CA ILE A 228 -8.39 3.31 11.80
C ILE A 228 -8.30 4.09 13.13
N GLY A 229 -8.37 3.38 14.26
CA GLY A 229 -8.24 3.97 15.58
C GLY A 229 -6.91 4.69 15.80
N HIS A 230 -5.80 4.11 15.33
CA HIS A 230 -4.48 4.72 15.41
C HIS A 230 -4.40 6.03 14.61
N ARG A 231 -4.97 6.08 13.40
CA ARG A 231 -5.01 7.30 12.57
C ARG A 231 -5.86 8.40 13.20
N ARG A 232 -7.05 8.05 13.70
CA ARG A 232 -7.93 9.00 14.40
C ARG A 232 -7.30 9.53 15.68
N MET A 233 -6.53 8.70 16.39
CA MET A 233 -5.74 9.15 17.54
C MET A 233 -4.66 10.15 17.15
N ARG A 234 -4.00 9.96 16.00
CA ARG A 234 -3.03 10.93 15.47
C ARG A 234 -3.69 12.28 15.16
N GLU A 235 -4.86 12.28 14.53
CA GLU A 235 -5.63 13.51 14.30
C GLU A 235 -6.02 14.20 15.60
N ALA A 236 -6.47 13.43 16.61
CA ALA A 236 -6.81 13.98 17.92
C ALA A 236 -5.59 14.64 18.61
N GLN A 237 -4.40 14.07 18.47
CA GLN A 237 -3.15 14.68 18.98
C GLN A 237 -2.85 16.01 18.28
N ILE A 238 -3.00 16.07 16.95
CA ILE A 238 -2.80 17.29 16.16
C ILE A 238 -3.79 18.37 16.59
N VAL A 239 -5.07 18.03 16.71
CA VAL A 239 -6.11 18.95 17.21
C VAL A 239 -5.78 19.45 18.61
N GLY A 240 -5.39 18.57 19.54
CA GLY A 240 -4.99 18.99 20.89
C GLY A 240 -3.77 19.91 20.93
N HIS A 241 -2.85 19.80 19.95
CA HIS A 241 -1.75 20.74 19.81
C HIS A 241 -2.21 22.11 19.30
N LEU A 242 -3.15 22.14 18.35
CA LEU A 242 -3.77 23.38 17.90
C LEU A 242 -4.54 24.08 19.03
N GLU A 243 -5.29 23.34 19.87
CA GLU A 243 -5.96 23.86 21.06
C GLU A 243 -4.97 24.49 22.06
N ALA A 244 -3.77 23.91 22.16
CA ALA A 244 -2.69 24.42 23.00
C ALA A 244 -1.89 25.58 22.36
N GLY A 245 -2.33 26.10 21.21
CA GLY A 245 -1.70 27.21 20.51
C GLY A 245 -0.45 26.85 19.71
N ILE A 246 -0.21 25.56 19.46
CA ILE A 246 0.89 25.10 18.59
C ILE A 246 0.35 25.01 17.16
N ASP A 247 0.73 25.98 16.34
CA ASP A 247 0.14 26.20 15.01
C ASP A 247 1.05 25.81 13.84
N ASN A 248 2.19 25.16 14.08
CA ASN A 248 3.14 24.77 13.04
C ASN A 248 3.62 23.32 13.22
N ILE A 249 3.95 22.68 12.10
CA ILE A 249 4.27 21.25 12.04
C ILE A 249 5.55 20.91 12.80
N ASP A 250 6.60 21.73 12.71
CA ASP A 250 7.88 21.45 13.37
C ASP A 250 7.72 21.31 14.88
N MET A 251 7.02 22.25 15.53
CA MET A 251 6.72 22.16 16.96
C MET A 251 5.80 20.99 17.31
N MET A 252 4.84 20.65 16.44
CA MET A 252 4.01 19.45 16.64
C MET A 252 4.88 18.18 16.61
N VAL A 253 5.77 18.06 15.62
CA VAL A 253 6.66 16.89 15.48
C VAL A 253 7.56 16.74 16.70
N GLU A 254 8.21 17.82 17.13
CA GLU A 254 9.08 17.81 18.33
C GLU A 254 8.33 17.35 19.60
N ARG A 255 7.05 17.69 19.73
CA ARG A 255 6.24 17.28 20.89
C ARG A 255 5.64 15.89 20.77
N MET A 256 5.22 15.48 19.58
CA MET A 256 4.55 14.22 19.31
C MET A 256 5.52 13.05 19.21
N TYR A 257 6.76 13.30 18.81
CA TYR A 257 7.74 12.26 18.48
C TYR A 257 9.04 12.38 19.30
N LYS A 258 8.93 12.77 20.58
CA LYS A 258 10.08 12.97 21.50
C LYS A 258 11.04 11.78 21.61
N GLU A 259 10.55 10.58 21.36
CA GLU A 259 11.29 9.32 21.55
C GLU A 259 11.84 8.74 20.24
N ILE A 260 11.62 9.40 19.09
CA ILE A 260 12.17 8.96 17.81
C ILE A 260 13.47 9.70 17.48
N ASP A 261 14.33 9.06 16.71
CA ASP A 261 15.55 9.67 16.18
C ASP A 261 15.22 10.94 15.37
N PRO A 262 15.86 12.11 15.65
CA PRO A 262 15.64 13.35 14.91
C PRO A 262 15.80 13.23 13.39
N ARG A 263 16.58 12.25 12.90
CA ARG A 263 16.71 11.96 11.46
C ARG A 263 15.39 11.55 10.81
N LEU A 264 14.41 11.10 11.58
CA LEU A 264 13.07 10.71 11.13
C LEU A 264 12.07 11.87 11.15
N PHE A 265 12.43 13.05 11.69
CA PHE A 265 11.52 14.19 11.79
C PHE A 265 10.98 14.66 10.44
N PRO A 266 11.76 14.70 9.34
CA PRO A 266 11.21 15.06 8.03
C PRO A 266 10.08 14.12 7.56
N ALA A 267 10.19 12.82 7.83
CA ALA A 267 9.14 11.86 7.51
C ALA A 267 7.92 12.04 8.42
N ALA A 268 8.14 12.28 9.72
CA ALA A 268 7.09 12.56 10.67
C ALA A 268 6.32 13.85 10.33
N ALA A 269 7.02 14.91 9.91
CA ALA A 269 6.44 16.18 9.48
C ALA A 269 5.49 16.01 8.29
N ARG A 270 5.88 15.19 7.31
CA ARG A 270 4.99 14.87 6.18
C ARG A 270 3.78 14.03 6.61
N SER A 271 3.95 13.12 7.57
CA SER A 271 2.82 12.39 8.14
C SER A 271 1.83 13.33 8.83
N VAL A 272 2.33 14.30 9.60
CA VAL A 272 1.50 15.34 10.23
C VAL A 272 0.81 16.20 9.16
N LEU A 273 1.54 16.61 8.11
CA LEU A 273 0.98 17.36 6.99
C LEU A 273 -0.18 16.61 6.33
N ALA A 274 -0.05 15.30 6.08
CA ALA A 274 -1.10 14.49 5.47
C ALA A 274 -2.41 14.53 6.30
N HIS A 275 -2.29 14.48 7.63
CA HIS A 275 -3.43 14.63 8.53
C HIS A 275 -3.98 16.06 8.59
N LEU A 276 -3.13 17.08 8.56
CA LEU A 276 -3.58 18.48 8.53
C LEU A 276 -4.34 18.81 7.24
N ILE A 277 -3.88 18.31 6.09
CA ILE A 277 -4.63 18.40 4.83
C ILE A 277 -6.01 17.77 4.98
N ALA A 278 -6.10 16.58 5.55
CA ALA A 278 -7.37 15.92 5.78
C ALA A 278 -8.32 16.75 6.68
N LEU A 279 -7.78 17.31 7.77
CA LEU A 279 -8.53 18.16 8.70
C LEU A 279 -8.98 19.48 8.05
N VAL A 280 -8.17 20.05 7.15
CA VAL A 280 -8.53 21.24 6.36
C VAL A 280 -9.66 20.92 5.39
N ASP A 281 -9.58 19.79 4.68
CA ASP A 281 -10.63 19.39 3.75
C ASP A 281 -11.97 19.06 4.46
N ASP A 282 -11.89 18.62 5.72
CA ASP A 282 -13.07 18.39 6.58
C ASP A 282 -13.61 19.68 7.20
N GLY A 283 -12.99 20.84 6.95
CA GLY A 283 -13.40 22.14 7.48
C GLY A 283 -13.18 22.29 8.99
N ARG A 284 -12.32 21.46 9.59
CA ARG A 284 -12.01 21.47 11.03
C ARG A 284 -10.81 22.34 11.37
N VAL A 285 -9.95 22.57 10.38
CA VAL A 285 -8.71 23.36 10.48
C VAL A 285 -8.63 24.29 9.27
N SER A 286 -8.11 25.49 9.47
CA SER A 286 -7.71 26.41 8.41
C SER A 286 -6.18 26.51 8.35
N ALA A 287 -5.62 26.71 7.16
CA ALA A 287 -4.19 26.94 6.96
C ALA A 287 -3.93 28.34 6.34
N ASP A 288 -2.87 29.00 6.77
CA ASP A 288 -2.34 30.23 6.15
C ASP A 288 -0.80 30.17 6.02
N PRO A 289 -0.24 30.19 4.78
CA PRO A 289 -0.92 30.09 3.48
C PRO A 289 -1.54 28.69 3.27
N ALA A 290 -1.84 28.30 2.03
CA ALA A 290 -2.37 26.97 1.72
C ALA A 290 -1.56 25.82 2.39
N PRO A 291 -2.20 24.67 2.71
CA PRO A 291 -1.57 23.61 3.48
C PRO A 291 -0.20 23.19 2.94
N GLY A 292 0.80 23.19 3.81
CA GLY A 292 2.18 22.85 3.51
C GLY A 292 3.03 22.76 4.77
N LEU A 293 4.27 22.30 4.65
CA LEU A 293 5.17 22.11 5.80
C LEU A 293 5.42 23.41 6.58
N GLY A 294 5.50 24.55 5.87
CA GLY A 294 5.71 25.88 6.47
C GLY A 294 4.45 26.68 6.79
N ALA A 295 3.25 26.11 6.58
CA ALA A 295 1.99 26.82 6.85
C ALA A 295 1.69 26.91 8.35
N ARG A 296 0.88 27.90 8.72
CA ARG A 296 0.30 28.02 10.06
C ARG A 296 -1.12 27.45 10.05
N TYR A 297 -1.49 26.72 11.09
CA TYR A 297 -2.76 26.01 11.18
C TYR A 297 -3.56 26.48 12.39
N ARG A 298 -4.87 26.59 12.24
CA ARG A 298 -5.80 27.02 13.31
C ARG A 298 -7.08 26.21 13.26
N LEU A 299 -7.70 25.96 14.40
CA LEU A 299 -9.05 25.39 14.44
C LEU A 299 -10.04 26.35 13.80
N SER A 300 -10.99 25.81 13.04
CA SER A 300 -12.09 26.56 12.42
C SER A 300 -13.27 26.75 13.37
#